data_AF-A0A7X9E2Q6-F1
#
_entry.id   AF-A0A7X9E2Q6-F1
#
_cell.length_a   1.000
_cell.length_b   1.000
_cell.length_c   1.000
_cell.angle_alpha   90.00
_cell.angle_beta   90.00
_cell.angle_gamma   90.00
#
_symmetry.space_group_name_H-M   'P 1'
#
loop_
_entity.id
_entity.type
_entity.pdbx_description
1 polymer ?
#
loop_
_entity_poly.entity_id
_entity_poly.type
_entity_poly.pdbx_seq_one_letter_code
_entity_poly.pdbx_strand_id
1 'polypeptide(L)'
;MKKSIMLSLFIAVFSVVSAQQVISNGEDIGTAWWPAGSAGAVDVWDNPLKDGVNNSDKSITVWINNSDVDYTGAGISGLNVDVAAYNTISVMVYKLIEGKVRLELQDGTSNYFVLANYNTPGAWQKLTFKIPSGIGNIQTLLVAPHFENYQTNPIPDGEAHRMWWDEIVAYYDTNSGINDVSFLSHNEYTTTEIYSTNGSLINRISGNFSVRDLNLPYGFYILKQKDVKNGVTSVTKFFVQK
;
A
#
# COMPACT_ATOMS: atom_id res chain seq x y z
N MET A 1 -17.32 38.76 -43.66
CA MET A 1 -17.71 38.09 -42.40
C MET A 1 -16.73 36.95 -42.14
N LYS A 2 -15.81 37.10 -41.17
CA LYS A 2 -14.85 36.04 -40.80
C LYS A 2 -15.59 35.03 -39.91
N LYS A 3 -15.71 33.78 -40.36
CA LYS A 3 -16.28 32.69 -39.57
C LYS A 3 -15.17 32.12 -38.68
N SER A 4 -15.16 32.51 -37.41
CA SER A 4 -14.32 31.86 -36.41
C SER A 4 -14.97 30.53 -36.02
N ILE A 5 -14.39 29.43 -36.47
CA ILE A 5 -14.77 28.08 -36.02
C ILE A 5 -14.11 27.89 -34.65
N MET A 6 -14.92 27.92 -33.59
CA MET A 6 -14.49 27.54 -32.25
C MET A 6 -14.31 26.02 -32.22
N LEU A 7 -13.07 25.56 -32.05
CA LEU A 7 -12.76 24.15 -31.83
C LEU A 7 -12.83 23.89 -30.32
N SER A 8 -13.92 23.29 -29.86
CA SER A 8 -14.07 22.86 -28.47
C SER A 8 -13.25 21.59 -28.25
N LEU A 9 -12.12 21.72 -27.55
CA LEU A 9 -11.28 20.60 -27.14
C LEU A 9 -11.97 19.87 -25.98
N PHE A 10 -12.65 18.76 -26.26
CA PHE A 10 -13.15 17.84 -25.24
C PHE A 10 -11.95 17.08 -24.64
N ILE A 11 -11.50 17.50 -23.45
CA ILE A 11 -10.59 16.70 -22.62
C ILE A 11 -11.46 15.64 -21.95
N ALA A 12 -11.50 14.43 -22.54
CA ALA A 12 -12.04 13.28 -21.86
C ALA A 12 -11.09 12.90 -20.72
N VAL A 13 -11.45 13.26 -19.49
CA VAL A 13 -10.81 12.70 -18.30
C VAL A 13 -11.25 11.25 -18.22
N PHE A 14 -10.45 10.35 -18.78
CA PHE A 14 -10.57 8.93 -18.48
C PHE A 14 -10.13 8.74 -17.04
N SER A 15 -11.07 8.76 -16.09
CA SER A 15 -10.87 8.07 -14.83
C SER A 15 -10.76 6.59 -15.18
N VAL A 16 -9.53 6.09 -15.26
CA VAL A 16 -9.30 4.65 -15.25
C VAL A 16 -9.84 4.19 -13.90
N VAL A 17 -11.04 3.62 -13.91
CA VAL A 17 -11.52 2.83 -12.77
C VAL A 17 -10.55 1.68 -12.70
N SER A 18 -9.56 1.80 -11.81
CA SER A 18 -8.70 0.67 -11.46
C SER A 18 -9.65 -0.44 -11.03
N ALA A 19 -9.66 -1.54 -11.77
CA ALA A 19 -10.40 -2.72 -11.35
C ALA A 19 -9.87 -3.07 -9.96
N GLN A 20 -10.78 -3.23 -9.00
CA GLN A 20 -10.46 -3.68 -7.65
C GLN A 20 -11.24 -4.96 -7.37
N GLN A 21 -10.63 -5.86 -6.62
CA GLN A 21 -11.29 -7.04 -6.08
C GLN A 21 -11.34 -6.91 -4.56
N VAL A 22 -12.55 -6.86 -4.02
CA VAL A 22 -12.75 -6.99 -2.57
C VAL A 22 -12.55 -8.46 -2.21
N ILE A 23 -11.52 -8.74 -1.43
CA ILE A 23 -11.23 -10.08 -0.90
C ILE A 23 -12.11 -10.33 0.32
N SER A 24 -12.22 -9.34 1.20
CA SER A 24 -13.06 -9.39 2.40
C SER A 24 -13.42 -7.99 2.85
N ASN A 25 -14.67 -7.79 3.28
CA ASN A 25 -15.15 -6.55 3.89
C ASN A 25 -15.68 -6.74 5.32
N GLY A 26 -15.37 -7.90 5.93
CA GLY A 26 -15.77 -8.19 7.30
C GLY A 26 -17.26 -8.42 7.52
N GLU A 27 -18.08 -8.46 6.47
CA GLU A 27 -19.55 -8.48 6.60
C GLU A 27 -20.20 -9.58 5.76
N ASP A 28 -20.11 -9.44 4.43
CA ASP A 28 -20.83 -10.29 3.46
C ASP A 28 -19.93 -10.82 2.34
N ILE A 29 -18.74 -10.26 2.15
CA ILE A 29 -17.71 -10.74 1.23
C ILE A 29 -16.54 -11.30 2.05
N GLY A 30 -16.09 -12.51 1.69
CA GLY A 30 -14.87 -13.10 2.25
C GLY A 30 -14.93 -13.36 3.76
N THR A 31 -16.03 -13.94 4.24
CA THR A 31 -16.29 -14.10 5.69
C THR A 31 -15.81 -15.44 6.27
N ALA A 32 -15.41 -16.39 5.43
CA ALA A 32 -14.99 -17.74 5.84
C ALA A 32 -13.53 -17.79 6.36
N TRP A 33 -13.25 -17.02 7.41
CA TRP A 33 -11.94 -16.98 8.04
C TRP A 33 -11.73 -18.19 8.96
N TRP A 34 -10.50 -18.70 8.99
CA TRP A 34 -10.05 -19.77 9.87
C TRP A 34 -8.87 -19.32 10.74
N PRO A 35 -8.75 -19.78 11.99
CA PRO A 35 -7.64 -19.41 12.88
C PRO A 35 -6.28 -19.90 12.38
N ALA A 36 -5.28 -19.01 12.36
CA ALA A 36 -3.92 -19.33 11.97
C ALA A 36 -2.93 -19.12 13.13
N GLY A 37 -1.89 -19.97 13.20
CA GLY A 37 -0.92 -19.95 14.29
C GLY A 37 -1.53 -20.39 15.62
N SER A 38 -1.31 -19.62 16.68
CA SER A 38 -1.85 -19.89 18.02
C SER A 38 -3.23 -19.28 18.23
N ALA A 39 -3.88 -18.79 17.18
CA ALA A 39 -5.11 -18.02 17.31
C ALA A 39 -6.23 -18.90 17.90
N GLY A 40 -6.98 -18.31 18.84
CA GLY A 40 -8.24 -18.87 19.30
C GLY A 40 -9.34 -18.69 18.25
N ALA A 41 -10.49 -18.18 18.67
CA ALA A 41 -11.55 -17.81 17.72
C ALA A 41 -11.14 -16.60 16.87
N VAL A 42 -11.50 -16.64 15.60
CA VAL A 42 -11.50 -15.49 14.68
C VAL A 42 -12.95 -15.14 14.44
N ASP A 43 -13.34 -13.91 14.77
CA ASP A 43 -14.72 -13.49 14.77
C ASP A 43 -14.94 -12.30 13.85
N VAL A 44 -16.16 -12.19 13.31
CA VAL A 44 -16.69 -10.92 12.80
C VAL A 44 -17.35 -10.22 13.98
N TRP A 45 -16.87 -9.03 14.34
CA TRP A 45 -17.30 -8.29 15.53
C TRP A 45 -17.55 -6.82 15.24
N ASP A 46 -18.23 -6.12 16.14
CA ASP A 46 -18.41 -4.66 16.05
C ASP A 46 -17.08 -3.95 15.77
N ASN A 47 -17.12 -3.01 14.81
CA ASN A 47 -16.01 -2.14 14.51
C ASN A 47 -15.62 -1.36 15.78
N PRO A 48 -14.35 -1.45 16.25
CA PRO A 48 -13.90 -0.81 17.49
C PRO A 48 -13.92 0.72 17.43
N LEU A 49 -13.89 1.29 16.22
CA LEU A 49 -13.88 2.73 15.99
C LEU A 49 -14.43 3.05 14.60
N LYS A 50 -15.71 3.40 14.50
CA LYS A 50 -16.26 3.92 13.24
C LYS A 50 -15.79 5.35 13.02
N ASP A 51 -15.02 5.59 11.96
CA ASP A 51 -14.47 6.89 11.63
C ASP A 51 -14.40 7.14 10.11
N GLY A 52 -13.69 8.19 9.70
CA GLY A 52 -13.52 8.52 8.28
C GLY A 52 -12.57 7.60 7.51
N VAL A 53 -11.86 6.69 8.18
CA VAL A 53 -10.96 5.70 7.58
C VAL A 53 -11.71 4.40 7.39
N ASN A 54 -12.34 3.88 8.45
CA ASN A 54 -13.20 2.71 8.39
C ASN A 54 -14.58 3.00 9.00
N ASN A 55 -15.61 2.98 8.14
CA ASN A 55 -16.99 3.24 8.53
C ASN A 55 -17.89 1.98 8.45
N SER A 56 -17.31 0.79 8.29
CA SER A 56 -18.02 -0.49 8.36
C SER A 56 -18.67 -0.69 9.74
N ASP A 57 -19.71 -1.52 9.80
CA ASP A 57 -20.37 -1.84 11.07
C ASP A 57 -19.58 -2.90 11.85
N LYS A 58 -18.98 -3.87 11.15
CA LYS A 58 -18.20 -4.97 11.66
C LYS A 58 -16.83 -5.04 11.00
N SER A 59 -15.91 -5.71 11.67
CA SER A 59 -14.60 -6.07 11.14
C SER A 59 -14.17 -7.43 11.68
N ILE A 60 -13.17 -8.04 11.05
CA ILE A 60 -12.62 -9.31 11.51
C ILE A 60 -11.69 -9.04 12.69
N THR A 61 -11.72 -9.90 13.70
CA THR A 61 -10.93 -9.74 14.91
C THR A 61 -10.35 -11.03 15.45
N VAL A 62 -9.24 -10.89 16.18
CA VAL A 62 -8.57 -11.97 16.90
C VAL A 62 -7.92 -11.41 18.17
N TRP A 63 -7.77 -12.25 19.19
CA TRP A 63 -6.94 -11.96 20.36
C TRP A 63 -5.52 -12.45 20.15
N ILE A 64 -4.53 -11.61 20.49
CA ILE A 64 -3.10 -11.92 20.43
C ILE A 64 -2.49 -11.76 21.82
N ASN A 65 -1.61 -12.69 22.19
CA ASN A 65 -0.90 -12.75 23.47
C ASN A 65 0.61 -12.85 23.26
N ASN A 66 1.40 -12.45 24.26
CA ASN A 66 2.86 -12.59 24.22
C ASN A 66 3.37 -14.04 24.14
N SER A 67 2.55 -15.02 24.49
CA SER A 67 2.88 -16.45 24.37
C SER A 67 2.58 -17.03 22.98
N ASP A 68 1.92 -16.27 22.11
CA ASP A 68 1.51 -16.75 20.80
C ASP A 68 2.70 -16.81 19.84
N VAL A 69 2.59 -17.63 18.80
CA VAL A 69 3.57 -17.60 17.71
C VAL A 69 3.43 -16.29 16.94
N ASP A 70 4.54 -15.76 16.42
CA ASP A 70 4.61 -14.44 15.77
C ASP A 70 3.65 -14.27 14.58
N TYR A 71 3.26 -15.37 13.91
CA TYR A 71 2.33 -15.40 12.79
C TYR A 71 0.87 -15.62 13.17
N THR A 72 0.53 -15.50 14.44
CA THR A 72 -0.85 -15.69 14.92
C THR A 72 -1.82 -14.68 14.29
N GLY A 73 -2.97 -15.17 13.84
CA GLY A 73 -3.96 -14.39 13.12
C GLY A 73 -5.01 -15.26 12.46
N ALA A 74 -5.35 -14.98 11.20
CA ALA A 74 -6.36 -15.75 10.48
C ALA A 74 -6.03 -15.92 9.00
N GLY A 75 -6.57 -16.98 8.41
CA GLY A 75 -6.50 -17.25 6.97
C GLY A 75 -7.87 -17.29 6.30
N ILE A 76 -7.89 -17.04 5.00
CA ILE A 76 -9.04 -17.25 4.13
C ILE A 76 -8.56 -17.95 2.85
N SER A 77 -9.30 -18.97 2.42
CA SER A 77 -8.95 -19.83 1.27
C SER A 77 -10.06 -19.84 0.22
N GLY A 78 -9.80 -20.49 -0.92
CA GLY A 78 -10.76 -20.53 -2.04
C GLY A 78 -10.79 -19.22 -2.84
N LEU A 79 -9.74 -18.42 -2.72
CA LEU A 79 -9.57 -17.19 -3.48
C LEU A 79 -9.14 -17.49 -4.92
N ASN A 80 -9.32 -16.51 -5.79
CA ASN A 80 -8.70 -16.47 -7.11
C ASN A 80 -8.33 -15.01 -7.42
N VAL A 81 -7.35 -14.48 -6.70
CA VAL A 81 -6.86 -13.12 -6.93
C VAL A 81 -5.89 -13.17 -8.11
N ASP A 82 -6.28 -12.55 -9.22
CA ASP A 82 -5.48 -12.50 -10.44
C ASP A 82 -4.32 -11.52 -10.29
N VAL A 83 -3.11 -12.06 -10.15
CA VAL A 83 -1.88 -11.26 -9.98
C VAL A 83 -1.40 -10.60 -11.27
N ALA A 84 -1.98 -10.94 -12.42
CA ALA A 84 -1.79 -10.18 -13.65
C ALA A 84 -2.66 -8.90 -13.65
N ALA A 85 -3.81 -8.94 -12.99
CA ALA A 85 -4.72 -7.81 -12.85
C ALA A 85 -4.38 -6.89 -11.67
N TYR A 86 -3.78 -7.44 -10.60
CA TYR A 86 -3.51 -6.71 -9.37
C TYR A 86 -2.06 -6.84 -8.95
N ASN A 87 -1.46 -5.73 -8.52
CA ASN A 87 -0.07 -5.69 -8.03
C ASN A 87 0.05 -5.30 -6.55
N THR A 88 -1.08 -4.96 -5.90
CA THR A 88 -1.14 -4.45 -4.54
C THR A 88 -2.37 -4.97 -3.82
N ILE A 89 -2.23 -5.23 -2.53
CA ILE A 89 -3.34 -5.48 -1.61
C ILE A 89 -3.31 -4.39 -0.55
N SER A 90 -4.47 -3.79 -0.24
CA SER A 90 -4.64 -2.98 0.97
C SER A 90 -5.43 -3.71 2.02
N VAL A 91 -5.13 -3.41 3.29
CA VAL A 91 -5.87 -3.89 4.46
C VAL A 91 -6.01 -2.73 5.42
N MET A 92 -7.21 -2.47 5.92
CA MET A 92 -7.40 -1.58 7.07
C MET A 92 -7.12 -2.37 8.34
N VAL A 93 -6.32 -1.83 9.25
CA VAL A 93 -5.97 -2.48 10.51
C VAL A 93 -6.22 -1.51 11.67
N TYR A 94 -6.70 -2.05 12.78
CA TYR A 94 -6.83 -1.33 14.05
C TYR A 94 -6.24 -2.17 15.18
N LYS A 95 -5.34 -1.55 15.95
CA LYS A 95 -4.80 -2.10 17.20
C LYS A 95 -4.26 -1.00 18.12
N LEU A 96 -4.16 -1.32 19.41
CA LEU A 96 -3.76 -0.35 20.44
C LEU A 96 -2.24 -0.20 20.60
N ILE A 97 -1.45 -0.90 19.77
CA ILE A 97 0.01 -0.92 19.85
C ILE A 97 0.64 -0.82 18.45
N GLU A 98 1.84 -0.25 18.37
CA GLU A 98 2.62 -0.24 17.13
C GLU A 98 3.14 -1.63 16.77
N GLY A 99 3.63 -1.78 15.54
CA GLY A 99 4.35 -2.97 15.10
C GLY A 99 3.85 -3.46 13.75
N LYS A 100 4.57 -4.41 13.17
CA LYS A 100 4.33 -4.88 11.81
C LYS A 100 3.05 -5.68 11.70
N VAL A 101 2.47 -5.63 10.51
CA VAL A 101 1.44 -6.53 10.02
C VAL A 101 2.07 -7.35 8.91
N ARG A 102 1.79 -8.65 8.87
CA ARG A 102 2.24 -9.53 7.80
C ARG A 102 1.04 -10.08 7.05
N LEU A 103 1.12 -10.07 5.72
CA LEU A 103 0.32 -10.97 4.90
C LEU A 103 1.18 -12.14 4.44
N GLU A 104 0.58 -13.32 4.47
CA GLU A 104 1.09 -14.48 3.76
C GLU A 104 0.15 -14.76 2.59
N LEU A 105 0.72 -14.76 1.38
CA LEU A 105 0.03 -14.99 0.12
C LEU A 105 0.43 -16.38 -0.36
N GLN A 106 -0.54 -17.25 -0.62
CA GLN A 106 -0.27 -18.60 -1.12
C GLN A 106 -0.90 -18.76 -2.50
N ASP A 107 -0.11 -19.24 -3.47
CA ASP A 107 -0.56 -19.45 -4.85
C ASP A 107 -0.97 -20.90 -5.16
N GLY A 108 -1.08 -21.72 -4.11
CA GLY A 108 -1.32 -23.16 -4.17
C GLY A 108 -0.05 -24.01 -4.31
N THR A 109 1.11 -23.38 -4.55
CA THR A 109 2.42 -24.06 -4.66
C THR A 109 3.41 -23.56 -3.61
N SER A 110 3.43 -22.26 -3.34
CA SER A 110 4.40 -21.60 -2.47
C SER A 110 3.75 -20.51 -1.62
N ASN A 111 4.45 -20.14 -0.54
CA ASN A 111 4.02 -19.11 0.40
C ASN A 111 4.94 -17.89 0.26
N TYR A 112 4.35 -16.71 0.19
CA TYR A 112 5.04 -15.44 0.01
C TYR A 112 4.65 -14.48 1.13
N PHE A 113 5.63 -13.80 1.72
CA PHE A 113 5.41 -12.95 2.89
C PHE A 113 5.66 -11.48 2.56
N VAL A 114 4.72 -10.63 2.93
CA VAL A 114 4.80 -9.19 2.72
C VAL A 114 4.43 -8.46 4.00
N LEU A 115 5.11 -7.35 4.28
CA LEU A 115 5.06 -6.64 5.56
C LEU A 115 4.68 -5.18 5.36
N ALA A 116 3.94 -4.63 6.31
CA ALA A 116 3.70 -3.20 6.45
C ALA A 116 3.82 -2.79 7.92
N ASN A 117 4.29 -1.57 8.17
CA ASN A 117 4.36 -1.04 9.53
C ASN A 117 3.01 -0.41 9.89
N TYR A 118 2.50 -0.74 11.07
CA TYR A 118 1.42 0.00 11.70
C TYR A 118 2.01 0.90 12.80
N ASN A 119 1.67 2.19 12.74
CA ASN A 119 2.30 3.24 13.53
C ASN A 119 1.29 4.29 14.05
N THR A 120 0.00 3.95 14.09
CA THR A 120 -1.06 4.81 14.63
C THR A 120 -1.88 4.07 15.69
N PRO A 121 -1.32 3.76 16.87
CA PRO A 121 -2.05 3.08 17.95
C PRO A 121 -3.41 3.71 18.25
N GLY A 122 -4.45 2.89 18.32
CA GLY A 122 -5.82 3.33 18.60
C GLY A 122 -6.53 4.04 17.45
N ALA A 123 -6.02 3.98 16.22
CA ALA A 123 -6.67 4.52 15.03
C ALA A 123 -6.61 3.54 13.85
N TRP A 124 -7.64 3.52 13.01
CA TRP A 124 -7.60 2.74 11.78
C TRP A 124 -6.50 3.23 10.86
N GLN A 125 -5.72 2.29 10.31
CA GLN A 125 -4.68 2.57 9.32
C GLN A 125 -4.88 1.69 8.10
N LYS A 126 -5.00 2.30 6.92
CA LYS A 126 -4.95 1.57 5.65
C LYS A 126 -3.49 1.24 5.30
N LEU A 127 -3.14 -0.03 5.42
CA LEU A 127 -1.84 -0.57 5.06
C LEU A 127 -1.86 -1.08 3.61
N THR A 128 -0.72 -0.96 2.92
CA THR A 128 -0.57 -1.40 1.53
C THR A 128 0.59 -2.38 1.40
N PHE A 129 0.36 -3.49 0.72
CA PHE A 129 1.28 -4.59 0.54
C PHE A 129 1.47 -4.85 -0.96
N LYS A 130 2.72 -4.80 -1.43
CA LYS A 130 3.03 -5.12 -2.83
C LYS A 130 2.98 -6.62 -3.05
N ILE A 131 2.25 -7.07 -4.07
CA ILE A 131 2.27 -8.45 -4.51
C ILE A 131 3.63 -8.72 -5.19
N PRO A 132 4.40 -9.74 -4.76
CA PRO A 132 5.66 -10.07 -5.41
C PRO A 132 5.47 -10.45 -6.88
N SER A 133 6.40 -10.04 -7.73
CA SER A 133 6.38 -10.42 -9.14
C SER A 133 6.66 -11.91 -9.34
N GLY A 134 6.00 -12.54 -10.31
CA GLY A 134 6.33 -13.90 -10.74
C GLY A 134 5.70 -15.01 -9.88
N ILE A 135 4.77 -14.67 -9.01
CA ILE A 135 3.95 -15.64 -8.27
C ILE A 135 2.72 -16.04 -9.07
N GLY A 136 2.08 -17.16 -8.73
CA GLY A 136 0.76 -17.52 -9.29
C GLY A 136 -0.39 -16.72 -8.66
N ASN A 137 -1.62 -16.96 -9.15
CA ASN A 137 -2.83 -16.38 -8.56
C ASN A 137 -2.95 -16.75 -7.08
N ILE A 138 -3.32 -15.78 -6.24
CA ILE A 138 -3.42 -16.01 -4.80
C ILE A 138 -4.71 -16.78 -4.53
N GLN A 139 -4.57 -17.95 -3.92
CA GLN A 139 -5.64 -18.89 -3.57
C GLN A 139 -5.98 -18.86 -2.08
N THR A 140 -5.01 -18.49 -1.25
CA THR A 140 -5.15 -18.33 0.19
C THR A 140 -4.39 -17.08 0.64
N LEU A 141 -4.98 -16.33 1.56
CA LEU A 141 -4.37 -15.16 2.21
C LEU A 141 -4.48 -15.32 3.72
N LEU A 142 -3.37 -15.13 4.44
CA LEU A 142 -3.38 -15.01 5.90
C LEU A 142 -3.00 -13.60 6.32
N VAL A 143 -3.65 -13.10 7.36
CA VAL A 143 -3.34 -11.85 8.05
C VAL A 143 -2.80 -12.19 9.44
N ALA A 144 -1.57 -11.78 9.73
CA ALA A 144 -1.05 -11.68 11.09
C ALA A 144 -1.07 -10.19 11.49
N PRO A 145 -2.06 -9.72 12.28
CA PRO A 145 -2.24 -8.29 12.59
C PRO A 145 -1.14 -7.73 13.49
N HIS A 146 -0.30 -8.59 14.08
CA HIS A 146 0.89 -8.17 14.82
C HIS A 146 2.01 -9.19 14.71
N PHE A 147 2.85 -8.99 13.71
CA PHE A 147 4.00 -9.84 13.41
C PHE A 147 5.28 -9.27 14.05
N GLU A 148 5.47 -9.57 15.32
CA GLU A 148 6.62 -9.13 16.11
C GLU A 148 7.24 -10.31 16.87
N ASN A 149 8.53 -10.21 17.19
CA ASN A 149 9.15 -11.14 18.12
C ASN A 149 8.80 -10.73 19.55
N TYR A 150 7.82 -11.41 20.17
CA TYR A 150 7.34 -11.10 21.51
C TYR A 150 8.39 -11.25 22.63
N GLN A 151 9.52 -11.94 22.39
CA GLN A 151 10.62 -11.96 23.37
C GLN A 151 11.36 -10.63 23.43
N THR A 152 11.52 -9.97 22.28
CA THR A 152 12.26 -8.71 22.17
C THR A 152 11.37 -7.47 22.08
N ASN A 153 10.12 -7.66 21.65
CA ASN A 153 9.12 -6.61 21.47
C ASN A 153 7.74 -7.14 21.92
N PRO A 154 7.56 -7.39 23.24
CA PRO A 154 6.29 -7.87 23.77
C PRO A 154 5.21 -6.79 23.68
N ILE A 155 3.95 -7.24 23.68
CA ILE A 155 2.79 -6.43 24.02
C ILE A 155 3.07 -5.76 25.39
N PRO A 156 3.09 -4.42 25.49
CA PRO A 156 3.75 -3.71 26.60
C PRO A 156 3.18 -3.95 28.00
N ASP A 157 1.89 -4.27 28.11
CA ASP A 157 1.20 -4.49 29.38
C ASP A 157 1.13 -5.97 29.80
N GLY A 158 1.63 -6.88 28.96
CA GLY A 158 1.61 -8.32 29.22
C GLY A 158 0.25 -8.99 29.00
N GLU A 159 -0.79 -8.21 28.68
CA GLU A 159 -2.15 -8.70 28.52
C GLU A 159 -2.46 -9.09 27.07
N ALA A 160 -3.54 -9.84 26.87
CA ALA A 160 -4.06 -10.13 25.56
C ALA A 160 -4.59 -8.84 24.91
N HIS A 161 -4.24 -8.57 23.66
CA HIS A 161 -4.80 -7.45 22.90
C HIS A 161 -5.68 -7.98 21.78
N ARG A 162 -6.89 -7.45 21.70
CA ARG A 162 -7.77 -7.68 20.56
C ARG A 162 -7.28 -6.81 19.41
N MET A 163 -7.22 -7.37 18.21
CA MET A 163 -6.77 -6.70 17.00
C MET A 163 -7.79 -6.92 15.90
N TRP A 164 -7.96 -5.91 15.05
CA TRP A 164 -8.97 -5.92 14.01
C TRP A 164 -8.37 -5.62 12.65
N TRP A 165 -8.96 -6.19 11.62
CA TRP A 165 -8.71 -5.82 10.24
C TRP A 165 -9.97 -5.88 9.41
N ASP A 166 -9.95 -5.14 8.31
CA ASP A 166 -11.10 -4.96 7.43
C ASP A 166 -10.69 -4.50 6.03
N GLU A 167 -11.65 -4.44 5.11
CA GLU A 167 -11.52 -3.86 3.77
C GLU A 167 -10.26 -4.34 3.04
N ILE A 168 -10.13 -5.66 2.94
CA ILE A 168 -9.05 -6.32 2.19
C ILE A 168 -9.37 -6.21 0.71
N VAL A 169 -8.58 -5.44 0.00
CA VAL A 169 -8.83 -5.12 -1.41
C VAL A 169 -7.56 -5.31 -2.22
N ALA A 170 -7.63 -6.13 -3.27
CA ALA A 170 -6.61 -6.21 -4.30
C ALA A 170 -6.90 -5.18 -5.40
N TYR A 171 -5.88 -4.47 -5.86
CA TYR A 171 -6.01 -3.48 -6.93
C TYR A 171 -4.69 -3.33 -7.69
N TYR A 172 -4.77 -2.71 -8.87
CA TYR A 172 -3.59 -2.29 -9.59
C TYR A 172 -3.21 -0.88 -9.15
N ASP A 173 -2.12 -0.77 -8.40
CA ASP A 173 -1.53 0.52 -8.04
C ASP A 173 -0.70 1.05 -9.22
N THR A 174 -1.20 2.10 -9.86
CA THR A 174 -0.50 2.85 -10.91
C THR A 174 0.49 3.87 -10.35
N ASN A 175 0.44 4.16 -9.05
CA ASN A 175 1.29 5.15 -8.38
C ASN A 175 2.59 4.56 -7.86
N SER A 176 2.82 3.25 -8.04
CA SER A 176 4.09 2.62 -7.68
C SER A 176 5.25 3.34 -8.38
N GLY A 177 6.07 4.06 -7.61
CA GLY A 177 7.23 4.82 -8.10
C GLY A 177 6.97 6.29 -8.46
N ILE A 178 5.80 6.86 -8.12
CA ILE A 178 5.55 8.30 -8.18
C ILE A 178 5.85 8.89 -6.79
N ASN A 179 7.03 9.50 -6.64
CA ASN A 179 7.36 10.24 -5.44
C ASN A 179 6.74 11.63 -5.51
N ASP A 180 6.11 12.10 -4.42
CA ASP A 180 5.85 13.52 -4.29
C ASP A 180 7.20 14.28 -4.19
N VAL A 181 7.29 15.48 -4.77
CA VAL A 181 8.51 16.33 -4.74
C VAL A 181 8.98 16.54 -3.30
N SER A 182 8.06 16.48 -2.34
CA SER A 182 8.33 16.54 -0.90
C SER A 182 9.29 15.45 -0.38
N PHE A 183 9.43 14.31 -1.06
CA PHE A 183 10.26 13.16 -0.63
C PHE A 183 11.64 13.07 -1.30
N LEU A 184 11.97 13.94 -2.25
CA LEU A 184 13.30 13.92 -2.88
C LEU A 184 14.30 14.63 -1.95
N SER A 185 14.99 13.85 -1.13
CA SER A 185 16.01 14.31 -0.18
C SER A 185 17.22 14.95 -0.88
N HIS A 186 17.93 15.79 -0.13
CA HIS A 186 19.20 16.45 -0.51
C HIS A 186 20.31 15.43 -0.76
N ASN A 187 20.37 14.86 -1.95
CA ASN A 187 21.56 14.20 -2.46
C ASN A 187 22.30 15.17 -3.39
N GLU A 188 23.63 15.08 -3.40
CA GLU A 188 24.44 15.83 -4.36
C GLU A 188 24.42 15.13 -5.72
N TYR A 189 23.94 15.84 -6.74
CA TYR A 189 23.81 15.30 -8.10
C TYR A 189 24.69 16.09 -9.08
N THR A 190 25.34 15.38 -10.01
CA THR A 190 26.11 16.02 -11.09
C THR A 190 25.20 16.60 -12.15
N THR A 191 24.12 15.88 -12.46
CA THR A 191 23.12 16.27 -13.45
C THR A 191 21.73 15.81 -13.03
N THR A 192 20.75 16.69 -13.17
CA THR A 192 19.32 16.39 -13.07
C THR A 192 18.66 16.72 -14.41
N GLU A 193 18.03 15.73 -15.03
CA GLU A 193 17.26 15.85 -16.26
C GLU A 193 15.78 15.65 -15.94
N ILE A 194 14.92 16.51 -16.48
CA ILE A 194 13.48 16.46 -16.29
C ILE A 194 12.84 16.21 -17.64
N TYR A 195 12.01 15.19 -17.72
CA TYR A 195 11.27 14.84 -18.92
C TYR A 195 9.77 14.93 -18.67
N SER A 196 9.03 15.30 -19.69
CA SER A 196 7.58 15.07 -19.74
C SER A 196 7.28 13.57 -19.84
N THR A 197 6.04 13.20 -19.57
CA THR A 197 5.58 11.80 -19.65
C THR A 197 5.70 11.18 -21.05
N ASN A 198 5.78 11.99 -22.11
CA ASN A 198 6.03 11.54 -23.48
C ASN A 198 7.53 11.43 -23.84
N GLY A 199 8.43 11.65 -22.88
CA GLY A 199 9.87 11.49 -23.06
C GLY A 199 10.61 12.71 -23.61
N SER A 200 9.95 13.85 -23.80
CA SER A 200 10.64 15.10 -24.18
C SER A 200 11.42 15.68 -23.00
N LEU A 201 12.68 16.04 -23.22
CA LEU A 201 13.49 16.74 -22.22
C LEU A 201 12.94 18.16 -22.02
N ILE A 202 12.51 18.47 -20.80
CA ILE A 202 12.01 19.79 -20.39
C ILE A 202 13.16 20.65 -19.89
N ASN A 203 14.03 20.09 -19.04
CA ASN A 203 15.12 20.84 -18.43
C ASN A 203 16.30 19.93 -18.09
N ARG A 204 17.50 20.51 -18.08
CA ARG A 204 18.73 19.89 -17.59
C ARG A 204 19.46 20.86 -16.68
N ILE A 205 19.74 20.42 -15.46
CA ILE A 205 20.39 21.22 -14.41
C ILE A 205 21.66 20.51 -13.98
N SER A 206 22.74 21.27 -13.86
CA SER A 206 24.05 20.79 -13.42
C SER A 206 24.32 21.23 -11.98
N GLY A 207 24.91 20.35 -11.17
CA GLY A 207 25.27 20.63 -9.78
C GLY A 207 24.14 20.41 -8.76
N ASN A 208 24.41 20.81 -7.51
CA ASN A 208 23.49 20.66 -6.40
C ASN A 208 22.23 21.50 -6.62
N PHE A 209 21.09 20.84 -6.68
CA PHE A 209 19.81 21.47 -7.01
C PHE A 209 18.66 20.75 -6.30
N SER A 210 17.69 21.51 -5.82
CA SER A 210 16.46 20.98 -5.22
C SER A 210 15.33 21.00 -6.24
N VAL A 211 14.67 19.86 -6.43
CA VAL A 211 13.48 19.74 -7.31
C VAL A 211 12.35 20.68 -6.84
N ARG A 212 12.36 21.15 -5.58
CA ARG A 212 11.40 22.15 -5.06
C ARG A 212 11.57 23.53 -5.66
N ASP A 213 12.76 23.86 -6.18
CA ASP A 213 13.04 25.18 -6.76
C ASP A 213 12.59 25.25 -8.23
N LEU A 214 12.03 24.17 -8.76
CA LEU A 214 11.49 24.12 -10.11
C LEU A 214 10.08 24.69 -10.14
N ASN A 215 9.90 25.78 -10.88
CA ASN A 215 8.57 26.29 -11.20
C ASN A 215 7.95 25.49 -12.36
N LEU A 216 7.73 24.19 -12.15
CA LEU A 216 7.07 23.32 -13.12
C LEU A 216 5.54 23.48 -13.03
N PRO A 217 4.82 23.43 -14.15
CA PRO A 217 3.36 23.29 -14.14
C PRO A 217 2.90 22.05 -13.36
N TYR A 218 1.64 22.05 -12.93
CA TYR A 218 1.04 20.86 -12.33
C TYR A 218 1.01 19.71 -13.34
N GLY A 219 1.49 18.54 -12.92
CA GLY A 219 1.60 17.41 -13.83
C GLY A 219 2.60 16.36 -13.39
N PHE A 220 2.64 15.28 -14.17
CA PHE A 220 3.58 14.18 -14.00
C PHE A 220 4.86 14.42 -14.80
N TYR A 221 5.98 14.07 -14.19
CA TYR A 221 7.30 14.23 -14.76
C TYR A 221 8.17 13.00 -14.48
N ILE A 222 9.17 12.81 -15.31
CA ILE A 222 10.23 11.82 -15.10
C ILE A 222 11.50 12.59 -14.76
N LEU A 223 12.07 12.29 -13.60
CA LEU A 223 13.34 12.81 -13.14
C LEU A 223 14.42 11.76 -13.39
N LYS A 224 15.50 12.15 -14.04
CA LYS A 224 16.70 11.33 -14.20
C LYS A 224 17.88 12.03 -13.56
N GLN A 225 18.49 11.43 -12.55
CA GLN A 225 19.54 12.06 -11.75
C GLN A 225 20.79 11.20 -11.73
N LYS A 226 21.95 11.84 -11.82
CA LYS A 226 23.26 11.17 -11.73
C LYS A 226 23.98 11.58 -10.45
N ASP A 227 24.19 10.62 -9.56
CA ASP A 227 24.80 10.82 -8.25
C ASP A 227 26.29 11.19 -8.37
N VAL A 228 26.75 12.16 -7.56
CA VAL A 228 28.14 12.64 -7.53
C VAL A 228 29.11 11.60 -6.97
N LYS A 229 28.70 10.83 -5.97
CA LYS A 229 29.58 9.92 -5.21
C LYS A 229 29.92 8.65 -5.99
N ASN A 230 28.98 8.11 -6.75
CA ASN A 230 29.15 6.83 -7.43
C ASN A 230 28.84 6.86 -8.94
N GLY A 231 28.39 7.99 -9.49
CA GLY A 231 28.07 8.13 -10.91
C GLY A 231 26.82 7.36 -11.37
N VAL A 232 26.08 6.73 -10.44
CA VAL A 232 24.88 5.95 -10.75
C VAL A 232 23.76 6.87 -11.21
N THR A 233 23.05 6.43 -12.24
CA THR A 233 21.85 7.13 -12.74
C THR A 233 20.61 6.49 -12.14
N SER A 234 19.77 7.32 -11.50
CA SER A 234 18.44 6.95 -11.02
C SER A 234 17.37 7.58 -11.89
N VAL A 235 16.22 6.91 -12.03
CA VAL A 235 15.05 7.42 -12.75
C VAL A 235 13.83 7.29 -11.84
N THR A 236 13.15 8.41 -11.61
CA THR A 236 12.04 8.53 -10.67
C THR A 236 10.88 9.23 -11.36
N LYS A 237 9.64 8.79 -11.12
CA LYS A 237 8.47 9.56 -11.53
C LYS A 237 8.08 10.47 -10.37
N PHE A 238 7.66 11.69 -10.66
CA PHE A 238 7.13 12.58 -9.64
C PHE A 238 5.95 13.39 -10.15
N PHE A 239 5.14 13.87 -9.22
CA PHE A 239 3.97 14.69 -9.51
C PHE A 239 4.09 16.02 -8.80
N VAL A 240 3.86 17.12 -9.52
CA VAL A 240 3.85 18.47 -8.96
C VAL A 240 2.42 18.83 -8.55
N GLN A 241 2.20 18.98 -7.24
CA GLN A 241 0.94 19.40 -6.63
C GLN A 241 0.95 20.90 -6.25
N LYS A 242 -0.21 21.42 -5.87
CA LYS A 242 -0.42 22.80 -5.43
C LYS A 242 -0.16 22.98 -3.94
#